data_AF-A0A6B8QQA6-F1
#
_entry.id   AF-A0A6B8QQA6-F1
#
_cell.length_a   1.000
_cell.length_b   1.000
_cell.length_c   1.000
_cell.angle_alpha   90.00
_cell.angle_beta   90.00
_cell.angle_gamma   90.00
#
_symmetry.space_group_name_H-M   'P 1'
#
loop_
_entity.id
_entity.type
_entity.pdbx_description
1 polymer ?
#
loop_
_entity_poly.entity_id
_entity_poly.type
_entity_poly.pdbx_seq_one_letter_code
_entity_poly.pdbx_strand_id
1 'polypeptide(L)'
;MTQPFDWINKSNNDQLAWIASYMGRKAIAGSSLFTLVKNHNQFGYQEMAKSLNLLPDNAEYREASRQMKSAWQTRQHRKKHGNPVSLQMPKESLKKLNALAKNHGQSQGNTLSQIINDAINDQKRDTAQARGDREKLRAQLNKQHEKAQQIEHDYMTVVNSLMNTLAEELSYRCRLEAFVGGWDDSPLESNDKQTYHDLVEKRVSHAELNTSKLKSLNCYAFPTLRMRMREQAIINGIEESDTGLL
;
A
#
# COMPACT_ATOMS: atom_id res chain seq x y z
N MET A 1 -64.60 8.48 6.92
CA MET A 1 -63.72 7.51 6.23
C MET A 1 -62.95 8.27 5.17
N THR A 2 -61.64 8.09 5.05
CA THR A 2 -60.82 8.72 3.99
C THR A 2 -61.16 8.08 2.65
N GLN A 3 -61.39 8.88 1.62
CA GLN A 3 -61.64 8.36 0.28
C GLN A 3 -60.41 7.61 -0.24
N PRO A 4 -60.59 6.60 -1.12
CA PRO A 4 -59.51 5.75 -1.57
C PRO A 4 -58.29 6.55 -2.09
N PHE A 5 -58.51 7.65 -2.81
CA PHE A 5 -57.46 8.37 -3.54
C PHE A 5 -56.98 9.68 -2.87
N ASP A 6 -57.30 9.90 -1.58
CA ASP A 6 -56.93 11.12 -0.84
C ASP A 6 -55.41 11.38 -0.71
N TRP A 7 -54.57 10.38 -0.99
CA TRP A 7 -53.11 10.50 -0.95
C TRP A 7 -52.49 11.20 -2.17
N ILE A 8 -53.29 11.53 -3.20
CA ILE A 8 -52.82 12.18 -4.43
C ILE A 8 -52.63 13.68 -4.20
N ASN A 9 -51.39 14.18 -4.34
CA ASN A 9 -51.11 15.61 -4.27
C ASN A 9 -51.37 16.26 -5.64
N LYS A 10 -52.43 17.08 -5.72
CA LYS A 10 -52.85 17.79 -6.93
C LYS A 10 -51.86 18.86 -7.41
N SER A 11 -50.91 19.25 -6.57
CA SER A 11 -49.84 20.20 -6.92
C SER A 11 -48.56 19.51 -7.38
N ASN A 12 -48.46 18.18 -7.27
CA ASN A 12 -47.27 17.44 -7.64
C ASN A 12 -47.36 16.89 -9.07
N ASN A 13 -46.84 17.64 -10.04
CA ASN A 13 -46.87 17.26 -11.46
C ASN A 13 -46.17 15.92 -11.77
N ASP A 14 -45.09 15.55 -11.06
CA ASP A 14 -44.41 14.25 -11.25
C ASP A 14 -45.31 13.09 -10.79
N GLN A 15 -46.02 13.27 -9.67
CA GLN A 15 -47.01 12.30 -9.19
C GLN A 15 -48.16 12.14 -10.19
N LEU A 16 -48.68 13.25 -10.71
CA LEU A 16 -49.80 13.23 -11.64
C LEU A 16 -49.42 12.59 -12.99
N ALA A 17 -48.27 12.93 -13.56
CA ALA A 17 -47.75 12.31 -14.78
C ALA A 17 -47.52 10.80 -14.60
N TRP A 18 -47.03 10.39 -13.43
CA TRP A 18 -46.85 8.97 -13.11
C TRP A 18 -48.19 8.24 -12.97
N ILE A 19 -49.20 8.85 -12.32
CA ILE A 19 -50.54 8.27 -12.17
C ILE A 19 -51.18 8.04 -13.56
N ALA A 20 -51.12 9.03 -14.44
CA ALA A 20 -51.63 8.89 -15.81
C ALA A 20 -50.97 7.71 -16.54
N SER A 21 -49.65 7.61 -16.44
CA SER A 21 -48.88 6.49 -17.02
C SER A 21 -49.23 5.14 -16.38
N TYR A 22 -49.45 5.11 -15.06
CA TYR A 22 -49.82 3.91 -14.32
C TYR A 22 -51.20 3.39 -14.76
N MET A 23 -52.19 4.27 -14.85
CA MET A 23 -53.53 3.92 -15.30
C MET A 23 -53.53 3.48 -16.77
N GLY A 24 -52.77 4.15 -17.64
CA GLY A 24 -52.60 3.72 -19.04
C GLY A 24 -52.07 2.29 -19.14
N ARG A 25 -51.03 1.95 -18.35
CA ARG A 25 -50.51 0.56 -18.30
C ARG A 25 -51.54 -0.44 -17.77
N LYS A 26 -52.34 -0.06 -16.77
CA LYS A 26 -53.38 -0.92 -16.21
C LYS A 26 -54.53 -1.14 -17.19
N ALA A 27 -54.90 -0.13 -17.96
CA ALA A 27 -55.90 -0.24 -19.02
C ALA A 27 -55.43 -1.18 -20.14
N ILE A 28 -54.17 -1.06 -20.59
CA ILE A 28 -53.56 -1.98 -21.58
C ILE A 28 -53.52 -3.42 -21.04
N ALA A 29 -53.27 -3.61 -19.75
CA ALA A 29 -53.31 -4.92 -19.10
C ALA A 29 -54.74 -5.46 -18.86
N GLY A 30 -55.77 -4.81 -19.38
CA GLY A 30 -57.17 -5.27 -19.32
C GLY A 30 -57.95 -4.84 -18.07
N SER A 31 -57.42 -3.93 -17.24
CA SER A 31 -58.17 -3.41 -16.08
C SER A 31 -59.21 -2.38 -16.51
N SER A 32 -60.48 -2.63 -16.20
CA SER A 32 -61.60 -1.71 -16.45
C SER A 32 -61.81 -0.68 -15.33
N LEU A 33 -61.11 -0.80 -14.19
CA LEU A 33 -61.33 0.01 -13.00
C LEU A 33 -61.16 1.52 -13.23
N PHE A 34 -60.36 1.93 -14.22
CA PHE A 34 -60.08 3.35 -14.47
C PHE A 34 -60.77 3.89 -15.73
N THR A 35 -61.71 3.15 -16.32
CA THR A 35 -62.41 3.54 -17.55
C THR A 35 -63.25 4.81 -17.38
N LEU A 36 -63.80 5.03 -16.18
CA LEU A 36 -64.60 6.22 -15.84
C LEU A 36 -63.76 7.43 -15.43
N VAL A 37 -62.43 7.27 -15.32
CA VAL A 37 -61.51 8.35 -14.95
C VAL A 37 -61.27 9.24 -16.16
N LYS A 38 -61.37 10.56 -15.99
CA LYS A 38 -61.13 11.52 -17.08
C LYS A 38 -59.71 11.35 -17.63
N ASN A 39 -59.59 11.18 -18.94
CA ASN A 39 -58.29 11.02 -19.60
C ASN A 39 -57.48 12.33 -19.51
N HIS A 40 -56.25 12.24 -19.02
CA HIS A 40 -55.33 13.38 -18.95
C HIS A 40 -55.05 14.05 -20.30
N ASN A 41 -55.08 13.32 -21.43
CA ASN A 41 -54.84 13.89 -22.76
C ASN A 41 -55.94 14.87 -23.19
N GLN A 42 -57.17 14.68 -22.67
CA GLN A 42 -58.33 15.51 -23.04
C GLN A 42 -58.65 16.57 -21.98
N PHE A 43 -58.50 16.23 -20.69
CA PHE A 43 -58.96 17.07 -19.57
C PHE A 43 -57.82 17.60 -18.69
N GLY A 44 -56.58 17.16 -18.92
CA GLY A 44 -55.43 17.51 -18.10
C GLY A 44 -55.32 16.72 -16.79
N TYR A 45 -54.16 16.83 -16.15
CA TYR A 45 -53.78 16.07 -14.97
C TYR A 45 -54.62 16.37 -13.72
N GLN A 46 -55.03 17.63 -13.53
CA GLN A 46 -55.81 18.02 -12.35
C GLN A 46 -57.24 17.47 -12.39
N GLU A 47 -57.88 17.51 -13.57
CA GLU A 47 -59.23 16.96 -13.75
C GLU A 47 -59.23 15.43 -13.63
N MET A 48 -58.19 14.76 -14.14
CA MET A 48 -57.98 13.33 -13.90
C MET A 48 -57.92 13.01 -12.40
N ALA A 49 -57.09 13.73 -11.63
CA ALA A 49 -56.98 13.54 -10.19
C ALA A 49 -58.28 13.83 -9.43
N LYS A 50 -59.06 14.85 -9.85
CA LYS A 50 -60.39 15.11 -9.28
C LYS A 50 -61.33 13.95 -9.56
N SER A 51 -61.34 13.40 -10.79
CA SER A 51 -62.21 12.27 -11.14
C SER A 51 -61.89 10.99 -10.38
N LEU A 52 -60.62 10.76 -10.02
CA LEU A 52 -60.23 9.66 -9.14
C LEU A 52 -60.88 9.77 -7.75
N ASN A 53 -60.98 10.98 -7.18
CA ASN A 53 -61.63 11.19 -5.89
C ASN A 53 -63.17 11.08 -5.96
N LEU A 54 -63.76 11.08 -7.17
CA LEU A 54 -65.20 10.87 -7.34
C LEU A 54 -65.58 9.39 -7.47
N LEU A 55 -64.59 8.48 -7.50
CA LEU A 55 -64.85 7.05 -7.55
C LEU A 55 -65.47 6.56 -6.24
N PRO A 56 -66.38 5.56 -6.30
CA PRO A 56 -67.09 5.10 -5.12
C PRO A 56 -66.14 4.42 -4.13
N ASP A 57 -66.44 4.58 -2.85
CA ASP A 57 -65.67 3.99 -1.76
C ASP A 57 -66.02 2.51 -1.55
N ASN A 58 -65.61 1.65 -2.49
CA ASN A 58 -65.80 0.20 -2.43
C ASN A 58 -64.46 -0.55 -2.28
N ALA A 59 -64.52 -1.85 -2.00
CA ALA A 59 -63.33 -2.67 -1.77
C ALA A 59 -62.36 -2.67 -2.97
N GLU A 60 -62.88 -2.68 -4.20
CA GLU A 60 -62.08 -2.70 -5.43
C GLU A 60 -61.25 -1.42 -5.58
N TYR A 61 -61.88 -0.24 -5.41
CA TYR A 61 -61.19 1.05 -5.51
C TYR A 61 -60.22 1.29 -4.34
N ARG A 62 -60.54 0.80 -3.14
CA ARG A 62 -59.60 0.83 -2.01
C ARG A 62 -58.33 0.02 -2.29
N GLU A 63 -58.48 -1.20 -2.81
CA GLU A 63 -57.34 -2.06 -3.14
C GLU A 63 -56.54 -1.50 -4.32
N ALA A 64 -57.22 -1.02 -5.37
CA ALA A 64 -56.58 -0.36 -6.50
C ALA A 64 -55.76 0.87 -6.06
N SER A 65 -56.33 1.68 -5.15
CA SER A 65 -55.62 2.81 -4.57
C SER A 65 -54.41 2.37 -3.73
N ARG A 66 -54.55 1.33 -2.89
CA ARG A 66 -53.45 0.79 -2.08
C ARG A 66 -52.29 0.31 -2.96
N GLN A 67 -52.58 -0.42 -4.02
CA GLN A 67 -51.58 -0.89 -4.99
C GLN A 67 -50.89 0.27 -5.71
N MET A 68 -51.66 1.27 -6.14
CA MET A 68 -51.11 2.45 -6.79
C MET A 68 -50.24 3.27 -5.84
N LYS A 69 -50.67 3.49 -4.59
CA LYS A 69 -49.88 4.18 -3.57
C LYS A 69 -48.57 3.45 -3.27
N SER A 70 -48.61 2.12 -3.12
CA SER A 70 -47.41 1.30 -2.89
C SER A 70 -46.44 1.34 -4.07
N ALA A 71 -46.95 1.29 -5.31
CA ALA A 71 -46.14 1.43 -6.51
C ALA A 71 -45.50 2.83 -6.62
N TRP A 72 -46.22 3.88 -6.23
CA TRP A 72 -45.68 5.24 -6.15
C TRP A 72 -44.56 5.36 -5.12
N GLN A 73 -44.78 4.85 -3.91
CA GLN A 73 -43.77 4.83 -2.85
C GLN A 73 -42.52 4.06 -3.29
N THR A 74 -42.70 2.93 -3.98
CA THR A 74 -41.60 2.14 -4.55
C THR A 74 -40.82 2.94 -5.61
N ARG A 75 -41.51 3.68 -6.50
CA ARG A 75 -40.85 4.57 -7.46
C ARG A 75 -40.05 5.67 -6.76
N GLN A 76 -40.64 6.33 -5.76
CA GLN A 76 -39.95 7.38 -5.00
C GLN A 76 -38.71 6.84 -4.29
N HIS A 77 -38.82 5.66 -3.67
CA HIS A 77 -37.68 4.98 -3.07
C HIS A 77 -36.58 4.68 -4.09
N ARG A 78 -36.93 4.13 -5.26
CA ARG A 78 -35.96 3.84 -6.35
C ARG A 78 -35.32 5.11 -6.93
N LYS A 79 -36.07 6.22 -7.01
CA LYS A 79 -35.54 7.52 -7.44
C LYS A 79 -34.46 8.03 -6.49
N LYS A 80 -34.62 7.80 -5.18
CA LYS A 80 -33.67 8.23 -4.14
C LYS A 80 -32.49 7.29 -3.95
N HIS A 81 -32.73 5.97 -3.99
CA HIS A 81 -31.75 4.95 -3.59
C HIS A 81 -31.24 4.10 -4.77
N GLY A 82 -31.68 4.39 -6.00
CA GLY A 82 -31.39 3.57 -7.17
C GLY A 82 -32.27 2.32 -7.26
N ASN A 83 -32.04 1.55 -8.32
CA ASN A 83 -32.76 0.30 -8.53
C ASN A 83 -32.13 -0.82 -7.69
N PRO A 84 -32.94 -1.63 -6.98
CA PRO A 84 -32.41 -2.80 -6.28
C PRO A 84 -31.81 -3.78 -7.29
N VAL A 85 -30.62 -4.29 -6.99
CA VAL A 85 -29.91 -5.28 -7.80
C VAL A 85 -30.06 -6.64 -7.13
N SER A 86 -30.37 -7.67 -7.92
CA SER A 86 -30.37 -9.05 -7.45
C SER A 86 -28.97 -9.63 -7.62
N LEU A 87 -28.35 -10.02 -6.51
CA LEU A 87 -27.04 -10.66 -6.50
C LEU A 87 -27.22 -12.14 -6.18
N GLN A 88 -26.59 -13.01 -6.97
CA GLN A 88 -26.50 -14.43 -6.64
C GLN A 88 -25.29 -14.65 -5.72
N MET A 89 -25.49 -15.43 -4.66
CA MET A 89 -24.41 -15.81 -3.75
C MET A 89 -24.62 -17.23 -3.22
N PRO A 90 -23.53 -17.93 -2.85
CA PRO A 90 -23.62 -19.22 -2.20
C PRO A 90 -24.48 -19.15 -0.93
N LYS A 91 -25.26 -20.21 -0.67
CA LYS A 91 -26.17 -20.28 0.49
C LYS A 91 -25.45 -20.05 1.82
N GLU A 92 -24.22 -20.53 1.93
CA GLU A 92 -23.40 -20.34 3.14
C GLU A 92 -23.00 -18.89 3.35
N SER A 93 -22.57 -18.20 2.28
CA SER A 93 -22.23 -16.77 2.33
C SER A 93 -23.45 -15.93 2.71
N LEU A 94 -24.63 -16.25 2.16
CA LEU A 94 -25.87 -15.60 2.55
C LEU A 94 -26.19 -15.79 4.03
N LYS A 95 -26.03 -17.01 4.57
CA LYS A 95 -26.24 -17.27 6.01
C LYS A 95 -25.30 -16.44 6.88
N LYS A 96 -24.02 -16.35 6.51
CA LYS A 96 -23.02 -15.55 7.23
C LYS A 96 -23.35 -14.05 7.18
N LEU A 97 -23.69 -13.53 6.00
CA LEU A 97 -24.12 -12.14 5.84
C LEU A 97 -25.37 -11.83 6.68
N ASN A 98 -26.34 -12.75 6.72
CA ASN A 98 -27.55 -12.59 7.52
C ASN A 98 -27.27 -12.57 9.02
N ALA A 99 -26.37 -13.44 9.49
CA ALA A 99 -25.96 -13.46 10.89
C ALA A 99 -25.24 -12.16 11.27
N LEU A 100 -24.31 -11.69 10.42
CA LEU A 100 -23.61 -10.42 10.62
C LEU A 100 -24.58 -9.24 10.65
N ALA A 101 -25.48 -9.14 9.67
CA ALA A 101 -26.46 -8.06 9.60
C ALA A 101 -27.36 -8.02 10.84
N LYS A 102 -27.79 -9.20 11.33
CA LYS A 102 -28.56 -9.30 12.59
C LYS A 102 -27.75 -8.85 13.80
N ASN A 103 -26.51 -9.29 13.92
CA ASN A 103 -25.64 -8.92 15.05
C ASN A 103 -25.39 -7.40 15.11
N HIS A 104 -25.30 -6.74 13.96
CA HIS A 104 -25.12 -5.29 13.87
C HIS A 104 -26.42 -4.49 13.88
N GLY A 105 -27.60 -5.13 13.87
CA GLY A 105 -28.89 -4.44 13.78
C GLY A 105 -29.09 -3.68 12.46
N GLN A 106 -28.46 -4.12 11.38
CA GLN A 106 -28.44 -3.45 10.08
C GLN A 106 -29.12 -4.29 8.98
N SER A 107 -29.41 -3.65 7.84
CA SER A 107 -29.84 -4.38 6.64
C SER A 107 -28.67 -5.13 6.02
N GLN A 108 -28.93 -6.26 5.37
CA GLN A 108 -27.91 -7.03 4.65
C GLN A 108 -27.16 -6.19 3.61
N GLY A 109 -27.86 -5.26 2.93
CA GLY A 109 -27.26 -4.35 1.95
C GLY A 109 -26.28 -3.38 2.59
N ASN A 110 -26.61 -2.82 3.77
CA ASN A 110 -25.70 -1.93 4.50
C ASN A 110 -24.48 -2.69 5.02
N THR A 111 -24.68 -3.87 5.60
CA THR A 111 -23.59 -4.73 6.09
C THR A 111 -22.67 -5.15 4.94
N LEU A 112 -23.21 -5.53 3.79
CA LEU A 112 -22.40 -5.86 2.61
C LEU A 112 -21.60 -4.65 2.11
N SER A 113 -22.22 -3.47 2.09
CA SER A 113 -21.55 -2.23 1.67
C SER A 113 -20.41 -1.87 2.62
N GLN A 114 -20.61 -2.05 3.93
CA GLN A 114 -19.58 -1.85 4.94
C GLN A 114 -18.41 -2.81 4.76
N ILE A 115 -18.67 -4.12 4.60
CA ILE A 115 -17.63 -5.14 4.38
C ILE A 115 -16.78 -4.79 3.15
N ILE A 116 -17.40 -4.35 2.05
CA ILE A 116 -16.68 -3.95 0.84
C ILE A 116 -15.80 -2.72 1.10
N ASN A 117 -16.32 -1.71 1.79
CA ASN A 117 -15.57 -0.51 2.10
C ASN A 117 -14.40 -0.80 3.03
N ASP A 118 -14.61 -1.62 4.05
CA ASP A 118 -13.58 -2.02 5.02
C ASP A 118 -12.46 -2.79 4.31
N ALA A 119 -12.80 -3.75 3.45
CA ALA A 119 -11.82 -4.50 2.66
C ALA A 119 -10.98 -3.60 1.73
N ILE A 120 -11.60 -2.59 1.10
CA ILE A 120 -10.88 -1.61 0.27
C ILE A 120 -9.93 -0.76 1.13
N ASN A 121 -10.36 -0.35 2.31
CA ASN A 121 -9.55 0.47 3.21
C ASN A 121 -8.37 -0.33 3.77
N ASP A 122 -8.57 -1.59 4.14
CA ASP A 122 -7.51 -2.48 4.57
C ASP A 122 -6.48 -2.70 3.45
N GLN A 123 -6.93 -2.96 2.22
CA GLN A 123 -6.02 -3.08 1.07
C GLN A 123 -5.19 -1.81 0.85
N LYS A 124 -5.78 -0.63 1.00
CA LYS A 124 -5.04 0.64 0.89
C LYS A 124 -4.00 0.81 2.00
N ARG A 125 -4.34 0.43 3.24
CA ARG A 125 -3.41 0.48 4.37
C ARG A 125 -2.24 -0.46 4.15
N ASP A 126 -2.52 -1.70 3.78
CA ASP A 126 -1.51 -2.73 3.58
C ASP A 126 -0.56 -2.38 2.43
N THR A 127 -1.09 -1.83 1.33
CA THR A 127 -0.26 -1.37 0.21
C THR A 127 0.58 -0.14 0.55
N ALA A 128 0.06 0.80 1.35
CA ALA A 128 0.83 1.94 1.84
C ALA A 128 1.97 1.51 2.78
N GLN A 129 1.68 0.58 3.70
CA GLN A 129 2.68 0.02 4.60
C GLN A 129 3.78 -0.72 3.83
N ALA A 130 3.40 -1.59 2.89
CA ALA A 130 4.35 -2.31 2.05
C ALA A 130 5.25 -1.37 1.22
N ARG A 131 4.73 -0.24 0.75
CA ARG A 131 5.54 0.80 0.09
C ARG A 131 6.55 1.42 1.05
N GLY A 132 6.11 1.82 2.24
CA GLY A 132 6.99 2.39 3.27
C GLY A 132 8.10 1.43 3.69
N ASP A 133 7.79 0.16 3.87
CA ASP A 133 8.77 -0.86 4.24
C ASP A 133 9.78 -1.12 3.10
N ARG A 134 9.31 -1.13 1.85
CA ARG A 134 10.19 -1.24 0.67
C ARG A 134 11.14 -0.05 0.55
N GLU A 135 10.68 1.16 0.83
CA GLU A 135 11.52 2.37 0.82
C GLU A 135 12.58 2.33 1.92
N LYS A 136 12.21 1.92 3.14
CA LYS A 136 13.16 1.71 4.25
C LYS A 136 14.23 0.69 3.90
N LEU A 137 13.83 -0.46 3.36
CA LEU A 137 14.76 -1.52 2.95
C LEU A 137 15.72 -1.02 1.86
N ARG A 138 15.20 -0.27 0.88
CA ARG A 138 16.02 0.31 -0.19
C ARG A 138 17.02 1.33 0.35
N ALA A 139 16.61 2.18 1.30
CA ALA A 139 17.51 3.13 1.94
C ALA A 139 18.62 2.43 2.73
N GLN A 140 18.30 1.33 3.43
CA GLN A 140 19.28 0.51 4.13
C GLN A 140 20.28 -0.14 3.17
N LEU A 141 19.80 -0.71 2.06
CA LEU A 141 20.66 -1.31 1.03
C LEU A 141 21.60 -0.28 0.40
N ASN A 142 21.09 0.91 0.06
CA ASN A 142 21.93 1.98 -0.48
C ASN A 142 23.02 2.40 0.52
N LYS A 143 22.65 2.57 1.80
CA LYS A 143 23.62 2.91 2.85
C LYS A 143 24.69 1.84 3.04
N GLN A 144 24.33 0.55 2.92
CA GLN A 144 25.30 -0.54 2.95
C GLN A 144 26.22 -0.52 1.72
N HIS A 145 25.66 -0.25 0.54
CA HIS A 145 26.42 -0.14 -0.70
C HIS A 145 27.44 1.02 -0.65
N GLU A 146 27.01 2.20 -0.20
CA GLU A 146 27.88 3.36 -0.02
C GLU A 146 29.01 3.07 0.98
N LYS A 147 28.71 2.41 2.10
CA LYS A 147 29.73 1.98 3.06
C LYS A 147 30.72 1.00 2.46
N ALA A 148 30.25 0.01 1.71
CA ALA A 148 31.11 -0.97 1.06
C ALA A 148 32.04 -0.31 0.03
N GLN A 149 31.51 0.61 -0.79
CA GLN A 149 32.31 1.38 -1.74
C GLN A 149 33.35 2.26 -1.05
N GLN A 150 33.00 2.89 0.08
CA GLN A 150 33.96 3.69 0.83
C GLN A 150 35.10 2.84 1.39
N ILE A 151 34.78 1.67 1.96
CA ILE A 151 35.78 0.73 2.48
C ILE A 151 36.70 0.25 1.34
N GLU A 152 36.15 -0.08 0.19
CA GLU A 152 36.92 -0.48 -0.98
C GLU A 152 37.86 0.63 -1.46
N HIS A 153 37.37 1.87 -1.52
CA HIS A 153 38.16 3.03 -1.88
C HIS A 153 39.32 3.27 -0.90
N ASP A 154 39.03 3.23 0.41
CA ASP A 154 40.04 3.41 1.45
C ASP A 154 41.12 2.32 1.36
N TYR A 155 40.71 1.07 1.10
CA TYR A 155 41.63 -0.06 0.89
C TYR A 155 42.53 0.17 -0.32
N MET A 156 41.95 0.55 -1.46
CA MET A 156 42.70 0.85 -2.69
C MET A 156 43.70 1.98 -2.48
N THR A 157 43.33 3.05 -1.77
CA THR A 157 44.25 4.16 -1.47
C THR A 157 45.44 3.70 -0.63
N VAL A 158 45.24 2.87 0.39
CA VAL A 158 46.35 2.35 1.21
C VAL A 158 47.23 1.39 0.41
N VAL A 159 46.64 0.49 -0.38
CA VAL A 159 47.40 -0.42 -1.25
C VAL A 159 48.25 0.34 -2.26
N ASN A 160 47.68 1.35 -2.93
CA ASN A 160 48.43 2.20 -3.87
C ASN A 160 49.56 2.97 -3.18
N SER A 161 49.33 3.47 -1.96
CA SER A 161 50.38 4.11 -1.17
C SER A 161 51.52 3.14 -0.87
N LEU A 162 51.22 1.90 -0.46
CA LEU A 162 52.23 0.87 -0.18
C LEU A 162 52.99 0.47 -1.44
N MET A 163 52.30 0.33 -2.57
CA MET A 163 52.91 0.06 -3.87
C MET A 163 53.87 1.17 -4.30
N ASN A 164 53.50 2.44 -4.10
CA ASN A 164 54.37 3.57 -4.39
C ASN A 164 55.59 3.60 -3.46
N THR A 165 55.40 3.41 -2.14
CA THR A 165 56.53 3.33 -1.19
C THR A 165 57.48 2.18 -1.53
N LEU A 166 56.95 1.03 -1.96
CA LEU A 166 57.77 -0.10 -2.40
C LEU A 166 58.57 0.24 -3.67
N ALA A 167 57.95 0.89 -4.66
CA ALA A 167 58.62 1.31 -5.89
C ALA A 167 59.73 2.34 -5.62
N GLU A 168 59.47 3.27 -4.71
CA GLU A 168 60.48 4.23 -4.23
C GLU A 168 61.64 3.51 -3.54
N GLU A 169 61.37 2.58 -2.60
CA GLU A 169 62.41 1.79 -1.94
C GLU A 169 63.27 0.99 -2.91
N LEU A 170 62.64 0.31 -3.88
CA LEU A 170 63.38 -0.42 -4.93
C LEU A 170 64.29 0.53 -5.71
N SER A 171 63.77 1.70 -6.11
CA SER A 171 64.56 2.71 -6.83
C SER A 171 65.72 3.24 -5.99
N TYR A 172 65.51 3.47 -4.69
CA TYR A 172 66.55 3.91 -3.78
C TYR A 172 67.63 2.84 -3.56
N ARG A 173 67.25 1.57 -3.39
CA ARG A 173 68.20 0.45 -3.30
C ARG A 173 69.05 0.33 -4.55
N CYS A 174 68.43 0.33 -5.73
CA CYS A 174 69.16 0.33 -7.01
C CYS A 174 70.16 1.50 -7.12
N ARG A 175 69.79 2.70 -6.65
CA ARG A 175 70.70 3.87 -6.65
C ARG A 175 71.86 3.71 -5.65
N LEU A 176 71.59 3.19 -4.45
CA LEU A 176 72.61 2.95 -3.43
C LEU A 176 73.61 1.88 -3.89
N GLU A 177 73.11 0.79 -4.47
CA GLU A 177 73.92 -0.26 -5.09
C GLU A 177 74.81 0.30 -6.21
N ALA A 178 74.26 1.19 -7.04
CA ALA A 178 75.02 1.87 -8.08
C ALA A 178 76.09 2.84 -7.54
N PHE A 179 75.85 3.49 -6.38
CA PHE A 179 76.75 4.50 -5.80
C PHE A 179 77.91 3.89 -5.00
N VAL A 180 77.67 2.78 -4.31
CA VAL A 180 78.67 2.08 -3.48
C VAL A 180 79.60 1.21 -4.33
N GLY A 181 79.21 0.84 -5.55
CA GLY A 181 80.12 0.26 -6.53
C GLY A 181 80.35 -1.24 -6.36
N GLY A 182 79.40 -2.04 -6.83
CA GLY A 182 79.65 -3.42 -7.27
C GLY A 182 78.52 -4.39 -6.95
N TRP A 183 78.33 -5.39 -7.83
CA TRP A 183 77.42 -6.53 -7.66
C TRP A 183 77.64 -7.25 -6.32
N ASP A 184 76.68 -8.07 -5.89
CA ASP A 184 76.47 -8.80 -4.60
C ASP A 184 77.69 -9.22 -3.70
N ASP A 185 78.95 -9.14 -4.14
CA ASP A 185 80.12 -9.71 -3.46
C ASP A 185 81.23 -8.71 -3.05
N SER A 186 81.05 -7.39 -3.16
CA SER A 186 82.07 -6.43 -2.70
C SER A 186 81.96 -6.13 -1.18
N PRO A 187 83.03 -6.34 -0.37
CA PRO A 187 82.99 -6.10 1.07
C PRO A 187 82.95 -4.58 1.37
N LEU A 188 81.78 -4.11 1.80
CA LEU A 188 81.56 -2.77 2.35
C LEU A 188 82.47 -2.48 3.57
N GLU A 189 83.07 -1.29 3.64
CA GLU A 189 83.77 -0.80 4.84
C GLU A 189 82.79 -0.55 6.01
N SER A 190 83.26 -0.69 7.24
CA SER A 190 82.41 -0.73 8.45
C SER A 190 81.57 0.54 8.66
N ASN A 191 82.07 1.72 8.27
CA ASN A 191 81.34 3.00 8.39
C ASN A 191 80.21 3.13 7.35
N ASP A 192 80.39 2.57 6.16
CA ASP A 192 79.39 2.60 5.10
C ASP A 192 78.23 1.64 5.39
N LYS A 193 78.52 0.52 6.08
CA LYS A 193 77.48 -0.42 6.57
C LYS A 193 76.55 0.21 7.58
N GLN A 194 77.08 0.98 8.53
CA GLN A 194 76.26 1.63 9.56
C GLN A 194 75.37 2.72 8.94
N THR A 195 75.95 3.54 8.07
CA THR A 195 75.21 4.59 7.34
C THR A 195 74.10 3.99 6.46
N TYR A 196 74.38 2.86 5.80
CA TYR A 196 73.39 2.10 5.04
C TYR A 196 72.27 1.56 5.94
N HIS A 197 72.62 0.95 7.07
CA HIS A 197 71.66 0.38 8.03
C HIS A 197 70.72 1.46 8.59
N ASP A 198 71.26 2.58 9.06
CA ASP A 198 70.46 3.68 9.63
C ASP A 198 69.47 4.28 8.62
N LEU A 199 69.91 4.39 7.35
CA LEU A 199 69.05 4.85 6.26
C LEU A 199 67.96 3.85 5.88
N VAL A 200 68.25 2.55 5.92
CA VAL A 200 67.26 1.48 5.69
C VAL A 200 66.26 1.41 6.85
N GLU A 201 66.73 1.45 8.09
CA GLU A 201 65.91 1.34 9.29
C GLU A 201 64.89 2.49 9.40
N LYS A 202 65.34 3.74 9.18
CA LYS A 202 64.45 4.92 9.15
C LYS A 202 63.33 4.79 8.10
N ARG A 203 63.61 4.15 6.97
CA ARG A 203 62.64 3.97 5.88
C ARG A 203 61.70 2.79 6.12
N VAL A 204 62.20 1.70 6.68
CA VAL A 204 61.38 0.58 7.16
C VAL A 204 60.35 1.09 8.17
N SER A 205 60.75 1.94 9.14
CA SER A 205 59.81 2.55 10.08
C SER A 205 58.73 3.42 9.42
N HIS A 206 59.03 4.07 8.29
CA HIS A 206 58.03 4.84 7.54
C HIS A 206 57.02 3.92 6.82
N ALA A 207 57.48 2.81 6.24
CA ALA A 207 56.63 1.80 5.60
C ALA A 207 55.76 1.02 6.62
N GLU A 208 56.29 0.78 7.83
CA GLU A 208 55.57 0.15 8.94
C GLU A 208 54.35 0.95 9.40
N LEU A 209 54.41 2.28 9.26
CA LEU A 209 53.31 3.18 9.59
C LEU A 209 52.12 2.98 8.63
N ASN A 210 52.39 2.71 7.35
CA ASN A 210 51.35 2.45 6.35
C ASN A 210 50.78 1.02 6.44
N THR A 211 51.60 0.02 6.79
CA THR A 211 51.10 -1.34 7.07
C THR A 211 50.28 -1.41 8.36
N SER A 212 50.60 -0.59 9.36
CA SER A 212 49.78 -0.45 10.58
C SER A 212 48.39 0.11 10.28
N LYS A 213 48.28 1.08 9.37
CA LYS A 213 46.98 1.59 8.88
C LYS A 213 46.17 0.50 8.18
N LEU A 214 46.82 -0.34 7.36
CA LEU A 214 46.15 -1.46 6.69
C LEU A 214 45.65 -2.52 7.70
N LYS A 215 46.45 -2.84 8.74
CA LYS A 215 46.02 -3.71 9.84
C LYS A 215 44.83 -3.15 10.60
N SER A 216 44.82 -1.85 10.89
CA SER A 216 43.66 -1.21 11.52
C SER A 216 42.42 -1.26 10.64
N LEU A 217 42.54 -1.03 9.33
CA LEU A 217 41.42 -1.16 8.40
C LEU A 217 40.91 -2.60 8.33
N ASN A 218 41.80 -3.61 8.36
CA ASN A 218 41.39 -5.02 8.35
C ASN A 218 40.61 -5.44 9.61
N CYS A 219 40.89 -4.82 10.77
CA CYS A 219 40.12 -5.04 12.00
C CYS A 219 38.70 -4.46 11.96
N TYR A 220 38.43 -3.48 11.07
CA TYR A 220 37.12 -2.82 10.93
C TYR A 220 36.38 -3.14 9.62
N ALA A 221 37.08 -3.58 8.57
CA ALA A 221 36.53 -3.76 7.22
C ALA A 221 35.77 -5.09 7.04
N PHE A 222 36.12 -6.12 7.81
CA PHE A 222 35.41 -7.40 7.79
C PHE A 222 34.89 -7.71 9.19
N PRO A 223 33.60 -7.45 9.49
CA PRO A 223 33.01 -8.03 10.67
C PRO A 223 33.23 -9.54 10.59
N THR A 224 33.88 -10.09 11.63
CA THR A 224 34.04 -11.54 11.78
C THR A 224 32.67 -12.19 11.65
N LEU A 225 32.62 -13.46 11.22
CA LEU A 225 31.35 -14.19 11.10
C LEU A 225 30.49 -14.04 12.37
N ARG A 226 31.13 -14.05 13.54
CA ARG A 226 30.52 -13.82 14.86
C ARG A 226 29.85 -12.44 14.99
N MET A 227 30.49 -11.37 14.50
CA MET A 227 29.90 -10.03 14.51
C MET A 227 28.72 -9.91 13.56
N ARG A 228 28.79 -10.52 12.36
CA ARG A 228 27.66 -10.55 11.42
C ARG A 228 26.46 -11.33 11.98
N MET A 229 26.72 -12.45 12.65
CA MET A 229 25.67 -13.25 13.29
C MET A 229 24.99 -12.48 14.43
N ARG A 230 25.74 -11.73 15.24
CA ARG A 230 25.18 -10.87 16.29
C ARG A 230 24.34 -9.71 15.74
N GLU A 231 24.83 -9.00 14.73
CA GLU A 231 24.06 -7.93 14.10
C GLU A 231 22.76 -8.46 13.50
N GLN A 232 22.79 -9.64 12.86
CA GLN A 232 21.61 -10.27 12.29
C GLN A 232 20.62 -10.77 13.36
N ALA A 233 21.12 -11.28 14.50
CA ALA A 233 20.29 -11.67 15.64
C ALA A 233 19.56 -10.46 16.26
N ILE A 234 20.26 -9.32 16.39
CA ILE A 234 19.67 -8.06 16.88
C ILE A 234 18.60 -7.54 15.92
N ILE A 235 18.86 -7.55 14.60
CA ILE A 235 17.90 -7.13 13.58
C ILE A 235 16.64 -8.02 13.59
N ASN A 236 16.80 -9.30 13.91
CA ASN A 236 15.70 -10.27 13.98
C ASN A 236 15.04 -10.37 15.37
N GLY A 237 15.45 -9.55 16.35
CA GLY A 237 14.85 -9.53 17.68
C GLY A 237 15.15 -10.75 18.55
N ILE A 238 16.25 -11.45 18.28
CA ILE A 238 16.70 -12.59 19.08
C ILE A 238 17.66 -12.05 20.15
N GLU A 239 17.17 -11.89 21.39
CA GLU A 239 18.02 -11.53 22.53
C GLU A 239 18.97 -12.70 22.85
N GLU A 240 20.29 -12.48 22.70
CA GLU A 240 21.31 -13.42 23.20
C GLU A 240 21.21 -13.45 24.73
N SER A 241 20.66 -14.53 25.29
CA SER A 241 20.83 -14.84 26.71
C SER A 241 22.31 -15.10 26.97
N ASP A 242 22.93 -14.24 27.77
CA ASP A 242 24.30 -14.35 28.26
C ASP A 242 24.50 -15.72 28.93
N THR A 243 25.04 -16.69 28.19
CA THR A 243 25.73 -17.83 28.79
C THR A 243 27.22 -17.57 28.66
N GLY A 244 27.75 -16.84 29.64
CA GLY A 244 29.17 -16.82 29.93
C GLY A 244 29.64 -18.23 30.25
N LEU A 245 30.62 -18.69 29.50
CA LEU A 245 31.47 -19.82 29.89
C LEU A 245 32.92 -19.37 29.74
N LEU A 246 33.58 -19.41 30.91
CA LEU A 246 35.02 -19.30 31.14
C LEU A 246 35.81 -20.27 30.24
#